data_AF-A0A178D6P5-F1
#
_entry.id   AF-A0A178D6P5-F1
#
_cell.length_a   1.000
_cell.length_b   1.000
_cell.length_c   1.000
_cell.angle_alpha   90.00
_cell.angle_beta   90.00
_cell.angle_gamma   90.00
#
_symmetry.space_group_name_H-M   'P 1'
#
loop_
_entity.id
_entity.type
_entity.pdbx_description
1 polymer ?
#
loop_
_entity_poly.entity_id
_entity_poly.type
_entity_poly.pdbx_seq_one_letter_code
_entity_poly.pdbx_strand_id
1 'polypeptide(L)'
;MPHMEILDPDVVVFSGWYLFPTRQLAECWDSHAYTLAFSNIIGPQRHSAPSELVDINFLSGMVSEAGQDSSIVLACRAIGHAFLTRNIDTPETRSKRAATYGQALKATNMALEHPVLQTQDETLASVWLLSLYELIVSPGQGRQPLDKSPQSHGIGSWIVHTQGMMSLLRLRGTSHFNTPLARDLFWLIYYAIQVRCFITDMASPSESSSWFRELEKWLNEDELHTYRLCVYGHHASTLCATIQQTITQWTASSRGAAMAVVAEVEGFERETQHLWQAPYDSPGSETVADSGLNIGLLWWRTYLHAFRLQLQLTLLELWDKMRTEKLGEDARTLQDEFQRRVKVVQGAADGILACVPLLLSTDGPSGASPRLTTRFWRDGVRLLWPLRLVALGDATRDDQKRVAWATLQQIRHEVGINPPGAFPLPS
;
A
#
# COMPACT_ATOMS: atom_id res chain seq x y z
N MET A 1 69.95 4.28 -16.41
CA MET A 1 70.04 4.26 -14.92
C MET A 1 69.54 5.61 -14.39
N PRO A 2 68.92 5.68 -13.20
CA PRO A 2 67.45 5.66 -13.09
C PRO A 2 66.85 7.05 -12.72
N HIS A 3 65.56 7.23 -12.35
CA HIS A 3 64.51 6.27 -11.95
C HIS A 3 63.12 6.63 -12.53
N MET A 4 62.13 5.79 -12.24
CA MET A 4 60.68 5.99 -12.44
C MET A 4 60.02 6.04 -11.05
N GLU A 5 59.05 6.93 -10.82
CA GLU A 5 58.08 6.73 -9.73
C GLU A 5 56.69 7.20 -10.15
N ILE A 6 55.68 6.48 -9.67
CA ILE A 6 54.27 6.46 -10.11
C ILE A 6 53.41 6.99 -8.96
N LEU A 7 52.28 7.64 -9.26
CA LEU A 7 51.03 7.83 -8.46
C LEU A 7 50.13 8.79 -9.29
N ASP A 8 48.81 8.65 -9.46
CA ASP A 8 47.81 7.59 -9.20
C ASP A 8 46.56 7.94 -10.07
N PRO A 9 45.77 7.01 -10.67
CA PRO A 9 44.79 7.38 -11.71
C PRO A 9 43.38 7.85 -11.25
N ASP A 10 43.01 7.73 -9.98
CA ASP A 10 41.59 7.73 -9.55
C ASP A 10 41.08 9.06 -8.94
N VAL A 11 41.04 10.14 -9.74
CA VAL A 11 40.23 11.34 -9.42
C VAL A 11 39.45 11.83 -10.66
N VAL A 12 38.36 11.15 -11.01
CA VAL A 12 37.40 11.67 -11.99
C VAL A 12 36.35 12.54 -11.30
N VAL A 13 36.55 13.85 -11.40
CA VAL A 13 35.56 14.87 -11.03
C VAL A 13 34.39 14.85 -12.03
N PHE A 14 33.28 14.21 -11.65
CA PHE A 14 32.04 14.28 -12.44
C PHE A 14 31.23 15.54 -12.11
N SER A 15 31.63 16.67 -12.71
CA SER A 15 30.79 17.87 -12.78
C SER A 15 30.83 18.50 -14.17
N GLY A 16 29.75 18.29 -14.92
CA GLY A 16 29.25 19.21 -15.96
C GLY A 16 30.01 19.32 -17.27
N TRP A 17 29.61 18.52 -18.28
CA TRP A 17 29.73 18.91 -19.70
C TRP A 17 28.42 18.60 -20.45
N TYR A 18 27.58 19.62 -20.61
CA TYR A 18 26.53 19.65 -21.63
C TYR A 18 27.09 20.32 -22.88
N LEU A 19 27.21 19.57 -23.99
CA LEU A 19 27.36 20.13 -25.34
C LEU A 19 26.48 19.34 -26.31
N PHE A 20 25.58 20.06 -26.98
CA PHE A 20 24.69 19.57 -28.05
C PHE A 20 25.43 19.59 -29.42
N PRO A 21 24.86 19.02 -30.52
CA PRO A 21 24.09 17.78 -30.62
C PRO A 21 24.55 16.94 -31.84
N THR A 22 25.32 15.86 -31.65
CA THR A 22 25.58 14.90 -32.72
C THR A 22 24.54 13.78 -32.71
N ARG A 23 23.90 13.53 -33.88
CA ARG A 23 23.11 12.32 -34.14
C ARG A 23 24.02 11.09 -34.15
N GLN A 24 24.35 10.56 -32.97
CA GLN A 24 24.90 9.22 -32.81
C GLN A 24 24.12 8.53 -31.70
N LEU A 25 23.33 7.52 -32.12
CA LEU A 25 22.70 6.50 -31.28
C LEU A 25 22.27 7.00 -29.90
N ALA A 26 21.07 7.61 -29.84
CA ALA A 26 20.39 7.84 -28.57
C ALA A 26 20.34 6.50 -27.82
N GLU A 27 21.09 6.44 -26.72
CA GLU A 27 21.28 5.23 -25.94
C GLU A 27 19.91 4.64 -25.60
N CYS A 28 19.71 3.35 -25.85
CA CYS A 28 18.39 2.76 -25.73
C CYS A 28 18.04 2.58 -24.25
N TRP A 29 17.49 3.64 -23.63
CA TRP A 29 17.06 3.66 -22.23
C TRP A 29 16.02 2.58 -21.90
N ASP A 30 15.52 1.79 -22.85
CA ASP A 30 14.61 0.67 -22.60
C ASP A 30 15.25 -0.46 -21.80
N SER A 31 16.57 -0.67 -21.90
CA SER A 31 17.31 -1.60 -21.02
C SER A 31 17.43 -1.03 -19.60
N HIS A 32 17.75 0.26 -19.48
CA HIS A 32 17.93 0.95 -18.21
C HIS A 32 16.62 1.27 -17.48
N ALA A 33 15.51 1.46 -18.20
CA ALA A 33 14.19 1.74 -17.63
C ALA A 33 13.67 0.55 -16.81
N TYR A 34 13.91 -0.67 -17.27
CA TYR A 34 13.62 -1.88 -16.50
C TYR A 34 14.42 -1.89 -15.18
N THR A 35 15.74 -1.69 -15.24
CA THR A 35 16.59 -1.57 -14.06
C THR A 35 16.15 -0.44 -13.13
N LEU A 36 15.66 0.69 -13.66
CA LEU A 36 15.14 1.80 -12.88
C LEU A 36 13.82 1.47 -12.17
N ALA A 37 12.92 0.71 -12.82
CA ALA A 37 11.72 0.20 -12.15
C ALA A 37 12.11 -0.74 -10.99
N PHE A 38 13.06 -1.63 -11.23
CA PHE A 38 13.55 -2.58 -10.23
C PHE A 38 14.28 -1.91 -9.07
N SER A 39 15.15 -0.93 -9.33
CA SER A 39 15.88 -0.21 -8.28
C SER A 39 14.99 0.70 -7.42
N ASN A 40 13.82 1.14 -7.92
CA ASN A 40 12.88 1.94 -7.13
C ASN A 40 11.86 1.07 -6.39
N ILE A 41 11.31 0.04 -7.05
CA ILE A 41 10.23 -0.78 -6.49
C ILE A 41 10.78 -1.94 -5.64
N ILE A 42 11.87 -2.58 -6.09
CA ILE A 42 12.30 -3.91 -5.63
C ILE A 42 13.60 -3.85 -4.80
N GLY A 43 14.62 -3.15 -5.29
CA GLY A 43 15.97 -3.14 -4.70
C GLY A 43 16.12 -2.29 -3.42
N PRO A 44 16.82 -2.77 -2.37
CA PRO A 44 17.10 -2.00 -1.17
C PRO A 44 18.18 -0.95 -1.46
N GLN A 45 17.99 0.30 -1.04
CA GLN A 45 19.02 1.32 -1.32
C GLN A 45 20.34 1.10 -0.57
N ARG A 46 20.38 0.42 0.58
CA ARG A 46 21.61 0.28 1.41
C ARG A 46 21.84 -1.00 2.24
N HIS A 47 20.96 -2.01 2.22
CA HIS A 47 21.12 -3.17 3.13
C HIS A 47 20.91 -4.53 2.44
N SER A 48 21.77 -5.48 2.78
CA SER A 48 21.54 -6.92 2.58
C SER A 48 20.41 -7.37 3.50
N ALA A 49 19.24 -7.68 2.95
CA ALA A 49 18.07 -8.08 3.72
C ALA A 49 18.11 -9.58 4.07
N PRO A 50 17.72 -9.97 5.30
CA PRO A 50 17.19 -11.30 5.57
C PRO A 50 15.87 -11.48 4.80
N SER A 51 15.63 -12.71 4.32
CA SER A 51 14.45 -13.08 3.55
C SER A 51 13.25 -13.34 4.46
N GLU A 52 12.27 -12.43 4.52
CA GLU A 52 10.95 -12.70 5.13
C GLU A 52 9.83 -11.77 4.56
N LEU A 53 8.95 -12.35 3.73
CA LEU A 53 7.58 -11.94 3.34
C LEU A 53 7.28 -10.87 2.27
N VAL A 54 6.36 -11.26 1.36
CA VAL A 54 5.90 -10.55 0.14
C VAL A 54 7.04 -9.79 -0.51
N ASP A 55 8.13 -10.52 -0.69
CA ASP A 55 9.30 -10.07 -1.37
C ASP A 55 9.04 -10.14 -2.87
N ILE A 56 8.64 -9.00 -3.42
CA ILE A 56 8.44 -8.80 -4.85
C ILE A 56 9.72 -8.97 -5.69
N ASN A 57 10.84 -9.42 -5.09
CA ASN A 57 11.88 -10.18 -5.80
C ASN A 57 11.32 -11.31 -6.68
N PHE A 58 10.14 -11.89 -6.37
CA PHE A 58 9.47 -12.82 -7.29
C PHE A 58 9.21 -12.21 -8.69
N LEU A 59 8.97 -10.89 -8.78
CA LEU A 59 8.85 -10.18 -10.07
C LEU A 59 10.17 -10.21 -10.87
N SER A 60 11.32 -10.30 -10.20
CA SER A 60 12.62 -10.45 -10.87
C SER A 60 12.72 -11.80 -11.58
N GLY A 61 12.28 -12.88 -10.92
CA GLY A 61 12.17 -14.19 -11.54
C GLY A 61 11.21 -14.14 -12.73
N MET A 62 9.96 -13.72 -12.50
CA MET A 62 8.93 -13.64 -13.53
C MET A 62 9.37 -12.85 -14.77
N VAL A 63 10.02 -11.69 -14.60
CA VAL A 63 10.46 -10.90 -15.75
C VAL A 63 11.71 -11.50 -16.42
N SER A 64 12.63 -12.10 -15.66
CA SER A 64 13.81 -12.76 -16.25
C SER A 64 13.45 -13.97 -17.14
N GLU A 65 12.31 -14.61 -16.86
CA GLU A 65 11.77 -15.74 -17.62
C GLU A 65 10.85 -15.32 -18.78
N ALA A 66 10.35 -14.08 -18.77
CA ALA A 66 9.36 -13.61 -19.74
C ALA A 66 9.96 -13.03 -21.03
N GLY A 67 9.22 -13.16 -22.14
CA GLY A 67 9.62 -12.59 -23.43
C GLY A 67 9.63 -11.06 -23.44
N GLN A 68 10.45 -10.43 -24.30
CA GLN A 68 10.64 -8.97 -24.29
C GLN A 68 9.39 -8.13 -24.59
N ASP A 69 8.37 -8.73 -25.22
CA ASP A 69 7.08 -8.11 -25.53
C ASP A 69 5.95 -8.60 -24.60
N SER A 70 6.30 -9.29 -23.51
CA SER A 70 5.34 -9.78 -22.52
C SER A 70 4.67 -8.62 -21.77
N SER A 71 3.51 -8.91 -21.18
CA SER A 71 2.74 -7.90 -20.45
C SER A 71 3.52 -7.37 -19.24
N ILE A 72 4.24 -8.24 -18.53
CA ILE A 72 4.99 -7.86 -17.33
C ILE A 72 6.25 -7.05 -17.66
N VAL A 73 6.98 -7.41 -18.73
CA VAL A 73 8.15 -6.65 -19.19
C VAL A 73 7.74 -5.24 -19.59
N LEU A 74 6.66 -5.11 -20.37
CA LEU A 74 6.17 -3.82 -20.83
C LEU A 74 5.62 -2.97 -19.67
N ALA A 75 4.92 -3.56 -18.70
CA ALA A 75 4.47 -2.87 -17.50
C ALA A 75 5.64 -2.35 -16.65
N CYS A 76 6.68 -3.17 -16.42
CA CYS A 76 7.90 -2.76 -15.74
C CYS A 76 8.62 -1.62 -16.49
N ARG A 77 8.76 -1.70 -17.83
CA ARG A 77 9.33 -0.61 -18.64
C ARG A 77 8.49 0.67 -18.55
N ALA A 78 7.16 0.58 -18.50
CA ALA A 78 6.28 1.74 -18.36
C ALA A 78 6.52 2.46 -17.02
N ILE A 79 6.65 1.71 -15.92
CA ILE A 79 7.01 2.26 -14.60
C ILE A 79 8.42 2.87 -14.61
N GLY A 80 9.37 2.21 -15.28
CA GLY A 80 10.72 2.75 -15.48
C GLY A 80 10.71 4.12 -16.14
N HIS A 81 9.98 4.26 -17.25
CA HIS A 81 9.80 5.54 -17.94
C HIS A 81 8.97 6.55 -17.12
N ALA A 82 8.09 6.09 -16.22
CA ALA A 82 7.40 6.96 -15.27
C ALA A 82 8.38 7.62 -14.27
N PHE A 83 9.25 6.84 -13.65
CA PHE A 83 10.32 7.36 -12.77
C PHE A 83 11.31 8.25 -13.53
N LEU A 84 11.74 7.84 -14.74
CA LEU A 84 12.64 8.65 -15.57
C LEU A 84 12.02 10.02 -15.90
N THR A 85 10.76 10.05 -16.30
CA THR A 85 10.07 11.32 -16.65
C THR A 85 9.82 12.20 -15.43
N ARG A 86 9.66 11.63 -14.23
CA ARG A 86 9.60 12.42 -12.98
C ARG A 86 10.92 13.15 -12.72
N ASN A 87 12.05 12.51 -13.00
CA ASN A 87 13.37 13.09 -12.78
C ASN A 87 13.80 14.03 -13.92
N ILE A 88 13.38 13.74 -15.16
CA ILE A 88 13.73 14.46 -16.39
C ILE A 88 12.45 14.66 -17.20
N ASP A 89 11.73 15.77 -16.97
CA ASP A 89 10.41 16.03 -17.58
C ASP A 89 10.52 16.79 -18.92
N THR A 90 10.84 16.09 -20.00
CA THR A 90 10.94 16.63 -21.37
C THR A 90 9.78 16.12 -22.24
N PRO A 91 9.47 16.78 -23.38
CA PRO A 91 8.48 16.27 -24.34
C PRO A 91 8.78 14.81 -24.77
N GLU A 92 10.06 14.47 -24.92
CA GLU A 92 10.55 13.17 -25.34
C GLU A 92 10.31 12.09 -24.28
N THR A 93 10.66 12.34 -23.01
CA THR A 93 10.43 11.39 -21.92
C THR A 93 8.93 11.21 -21.64
N ARG A 94 8.15 12.30 -21.67
CA ARG A 94 6.68 12.24 -21.59
C ARG A 94 6.07 11.39 -22.71
N SER A 95 6.53 11.57 -23.95
CA SER A 95 6.08 10.81 -25.12
C SER A 95 6.44 9.33 -25.02
N LYS A 96 7.70 9.02 -24.65
CA LYS A 96 8.18 7.65 -24.47
C LYS A 96 7.41 6.91 -23.36
N ARG A 97 7.21 7.56 -22.22
CA ARG A 97 6.38 7.05 -21.10
C ARG A 97 4.97 6.72 -21.55
N ALA A 98 4.30 7.62 -22.27
CA ALA A 98 2.96 7.40 -22.80
C ALA A 98 2.91 6.24 -23.81
N ALA A 99 3.90 6.15 -24.71
CA ALA A 99 4.00 5.08 -25.69
C ALA A 99 4.19 3.70 -25.03
N THR A 100 5.11 3.58 -24.06
CA THR A 100 5.35 2.31 -23.35
C THR A 100 4.18 1.91 -22.46
N TYR A 101 3.47 2.87 -21.84
CA TYR A 101 2.22 2.57 -21.13
C TYR A 101 1.13 2.02 -22.07
N GLY A 102 0.96 2.62 -23.25
CA GLY A 102 0.04 2.12 -24.28
C GLY A 102 0.40 0.71 -24.78
N GLN A 103 1.70 0.40 -24.89
CA GLN A 103 2.18 -0.95 -25.22
C GLN A 103 1.84 -1.96 -24.11
N ALA A 104 2.10 -1.60 -22.85
CA ALA A 104 1.80 -2.45 -21.69
C ALA A 104 0.29 -2.74 -21.55
N LEU A 105 -0.56 -1.71 -21.70
CA LEU A 105 -2.01 -1.86 -21.73
C LEU A 105 -2.46 -2.79 -22.87
N LYS A 106 -1.92 -2.62 -24.09
CA LYS A 106 -2.26 -3.48 -25.22
C LYS A 106 -1.89 -4.94 -24.97
N ALA A 107 -0.66 -5.21 -24.50
CA ALA A 107 -0.20 -6.55 -24.20
C ALA A 107 -1.00 -7.21 -23.07
N THR A 108 -1.30 -6.45 -22.01
CA THR A 108 -2.15 -6.94 -20.90
C THR A 108 -3.57 -7.25 -21.39
N ASN A 109 -4.20 -6.39 -22.19
CA ASN A 109 -5.52 -6.66 -22.75
C ASN A 109 -5.53 -7.91 -23.65
N MET A 110 -4.51 -8.12 -24.49
CA MET A 110 -4.39 -9.35 -25.28
C MET A 110 -4.25 -10.61 -24.41
N ALA A 111 -3.58 -10.51 -23.24
CA ALA A 111 -3.50 -11.61 -22.29
C ALA A 111 -4.83 -11.84 -21.55
N LEU A 112 -5.57 -10.78 -21.22
CA LEU A 112 -6.91 -10.83 -20.61
C LEU A 112 -7.97 -11.43 -21.55
N GLU A 113 -7.86 -11.18 -22.86
CA GLU A 113 -8.76 -11.75 -23.88
C GLU A 113 -8.51 -13.25 -24.14
N HIS A 114 -7.33 -13.77 -23.81
CA HIS A 114 -6.97 -15.16 -24.08
C HIS A 114 -7.28 -16.09 -22.88
N PRO A 115 -8.15 -17.12 -23.02
CA PRO A 115 -8.68 -17.90 -21.90
C PRO A 115 -7.63 -18.56 -20.98
N VAL A 116 -6.44 -18.88 -21.51
CA VAL A 116 -5.33 -19.48 -20.77
C VAL A 116 -4.35 -18.44 -20.20
N LEU A 117 -4.25 -17.25 -20.80
CA LEU A 117 -3.30 -16.22 -20.33
C LEU A 117 -3.90 -15.38 -19.20
N GLN A 118 -5.21 -15.12 -19.21
CA GLN A 118 -5.91 -14.41 -18.13
C GLN A 118 -5.72 -15.05 -16.74
N THR A 119 -5.40 -16.35 -16.66
CA THR A 119 -5.17 -17.07 -15.39
C THR A 119 -3.70 -17.21 -14.98
N GLN A 120 -2.76 -16.65 -15.75
CA GLN A 120 -1.33 -16.71 -15.42
C GLN A 120 -0.93 -15.66 -14.37
N ASP A 121 0.12 -15.96 -13.60
CA ASP A 121 0.71 -15.01 -12.66
C ASP A 121 1.17 -13.73 -13.38
N GLU A 122 1.71 -13.86 -14.60
CA GLU A 122 2.16 -12.72 -15.41
C GLU A 122 1.06 -11.68 -15.60
N THR A 123 -0.12 -12.10 -16.07
CA THR A 123 -1.24 -11.19 -16.36
C THR A 123 -1.73 -10.48 -15.11
N LEU A 124 -1.80 -11.20 -13.98
CA LEU A 124 -2.22 -10.64 -12.70
C LEU A 124 -1.19 -9.64 -12.15
N ALA A 125 0.10 -9.95 -12.23
CA ALA A 125 1.18 -9.05 -11.87
C ALA A 125 1.21 -7.80 -12.76
N SER A 126 0.94 -7.94 -14.07
CA SER A 126 0.86 -6.82 -15.01
C SER A 126 -0.26 -5.84 -14.66
N VAL A 127 -1.46 -6.32 -14.33
CA VAL A 127 -2.56 -5.43 -13.87
C VAL A 127 -2.18 -4.68 -12.59
N TRP A 128 -1.52 -5.36 -11.65
CA TRP A 128 -1.01 -4.71 -10.43
C TRP A 128 0.05 -3.65 -10.72
N LEU A 129 1.02 -3.93 -11.60
CA LEU A 129 2.06 -2.99 -12.03
C LEU A 129 1.44 -1.76 -12.74
N LEU A 130 0.43 -1.96 -13.59
CA LEU A 130 -0.31 -0.86 -14.23
C LEU A 130 -1.02 0.02 -13.18
N SER A 131 -1.58 -0.58 -12.12
CA SER A 131 -2.15 0.19 -11.00
C SER A 131 -1.09 1.04 -10.26
N LEU A 132 0.15 0.55 -10.13
CA LEU A 132 1.26 1.32 -9.55
C LEU A 132 1.75 2.44 -10.47
N TYR A 133 1.81 2.20 -11.78
CA TYR A 133 2.15 3.22 -12.78
C TYR A 133 1.24 4.45 -12.64
N GLU A 134 -0.06 4.24 -12.43
CA GLU A 134 -1.02 5.32 -12.27
C GLU A 134 -0.80 6.13 -10.99
N LEU A 135 -0.28 5.53 -9.90
CA LEU A 135 0.11 6.26 -8.69
C LEU A 135 1.35 7.16 -8.90
N ILE A 136 2.19 6.86 -9.90
CA ILE A 136 3.38 7.65 -10.25
C ILE A 136 3.04 8.76 -11.24
N VAL A 137 2.29 8.44 -12.30
CA VAL A 137 2.08 9.33 -13.47
C VAL A 137 0.84 10.21 -13.34
N SER A 138 -0.04 9.89 -12.39
CA SER A 138 -1.27 10.62 -12.09
C SER A 138 -1.16 12.14 -12.28
N PRO A 139 -2.12 12.79 -12.95
CA PRO A 139 -2.07 14.21 -13.26
C PRO A 139 -2.27 15.08 -12.00
N GLY A 140 -1.20 15.25 -11.23
CA GLY A 140 -1.10 16.08 -10.03
C GLY A 140 -1.13 17.58 -10.33
N GLN A 141 -2.11 18.05 -11.09
CA GLN A 141 -2.38 19.46 -11.42
C GLN A 141 -3.79 19.92 -10.98
N GLY A 142 -4.62 19.01 -10.46
CA GLY A 142 -5.90 19.35 -9.84
C GLY A 142 -5.74 19.76 -8.38
N ARG A 143 -6.19 20.97 -8.02
CA ARG A 143 -6.44 21.36 -6.62
C ARG A 143 -7.68 20.61 -6.13
N GLN A 144 -7.50 19.42 -5.56
CA GLN A 144 -8.58 18.64 -4.95
C GLN A 144 -8.29 18.43 -3.46
N PRO A 145 -9.26 18.69 -2.56
CA PRO A 145 -9.11 18.39 -1.14
C PRO A 145 -8.83 16.91 -0.90
N LEU A 146 -8.20 16.59 0.24
CA LEU A 146 -8.28 15.23 0.78
C LEU A 146 -9.70 15.05 1.32
N ASP A 147 -10.47 14.13 0.74
CA ASP A 147 -11.76 13.74 1.25
C ASP A 147 -11.84 12.22 1.48
N LYS A 148 -12.94 11.79 2.10
CA LYS A 148 -13.28 10.37 2.28
C LYS A 148 -13.96 9.77 1.04
N SER A 149 -14.12 10.51 -0.06
CA SER A 149 -14.92 10.10 -1.22
C SER A 149 -14.15 9.13 -2.13
N PRO A 150 -14.72 7.95 -2.46
CA PRO A 150 -14.19 7.08 -3.50
C PRO A 150 -14.18 7.71 -4.91
N GLN A 151 -14.93 8.81 -5.11
CA GLN A 151 -15.04 9.54 -6.37
C GLN A 151 -13.93 10.59 -6.56
N SER A 152 -13.07 10.79 -5.57
CA SER A 152 -11.85 11.60 -5.73
C SER A 152 -10.98 11.03 -6.86
N HIS A 153 -10.70 11.88 -7.85
CA HIS A 153 -10.02 11.45 -9.07
C HIS A 153 -8.61 10.96 -8.72
N GLY A 154 -8.28 9.71 -9.03
CA GLY A 154 -7.10 9.03 -8.52
C GLY A 154 -7.44 7.70 -7.86
N ILE A 155 -8.29 7.76 -6.82
CA ILE A 155 -8.81 6.56 -6.15
C ILE A 155 -9.64 5.74 -7.13
N GLY A 156 -10.45 6.39 -7.98
CA GLY A 156 -11.31 5.71 -8.96
C GLY A 156 -10.56 4.77 -9.92
N SER A 157 -9.38 5.14 -10.41
CA SER A 157 -8.62 4.31 -11.37
C SER A 157 -8.02 3.08 -10.68
N TRP A 158 -7.44 3.28 -9.49
CA TRP A 158 -6.96 2.20 -8.64
C TRP A 158 -8.10 1.25 -8.18
N ILE A 159 -9.30 1.77 -7.93
CA ILE A 159 -10.51 0.98 -7.66
C ILE A 159 -10.88 0.08 -8.85
N VAL A 160 -10.77 0.58 -10.08
CA VAL A 160 -11.03 -0.20 -11.32
C VAL A 160 -9.99 -1.31 -11.49
N HIS A 161 -8.69 -1.01 -11.36
CA HIS A 161 -7.65 -2.04 -11.40
C HIS A 161 -7.87 -3.11 -10.32
N THR A 162 -8.18 -2.71 -9.09
CA THR A 162 -8.43 -3.64 -7.99
C THR A 162 -9.69 -4.48 -8.19
N GLN A 163 -10.73 -3.93 -8.82
CA GLN A 163 -11.90 -4.71 -9.25
C GLN A 163 -11.54 -5.71 -10.38
N GLY A 164 -10.63 -5.34 -11.29
CA GLY A 164 -10.07 -6.25 -12.30
C GLY A 164 -9.27 -7.39 -11.68
N MET A 165 -8.31 -7.08 -10.80
CA MET A 165 -7.51 -8.05 -10.05
C MET A 165 -8.38 -9.02 -9.24
N MET A 166 -9.46 -8.52 -8.63
CA MET A 166 -10.46 -9.34 -7.93
C MET A 166 -11.18 -10.33 -8.86
N SER A 167 -11.58 -9.90 -10.06
CA SER A 167 -12.14 -10.79 -11.07
C SER A 167 -11.14 -11.84 -11.56
N LEU A 168 -9.86 -11.48 -11.67
CA LEU A 168 -8.80 -12.43 -12.01
C LEU A 168 -8.60 -13.48 -10.92
N LEU A 169 -8.55 -13.11 -9.63
CA LEU A 169 -8.46 -14.10 -8.54
C LEU A 169 -9.61 -15.13 -8.58
N ARG A 170 -10.84 -14.68 -8.91
CA ARG A 170 -11.99 -15.59 -9.14
C ARG A 170 -11.77 -16.55 -10.30
N LEU A 171 -11.24 -16.07 -11.42
CA LEU A 171 -10.98 -16.89 -12.61
C LEU A 171 -9.81 -17.87 -12.42
N ARG A 172 -8.77 -17.47 -11.68
CA ARG A 172 -7.64 -18.33 -11.31
C ARG A 172 -8.03 -19.45 -10.35
N GLY A 173 -9.03 -19.20 -9.49
CA GLY A 173 -9.39 -20.12 -8.44
C GLY A 173 -8.23 -20.36 -7.48
N THR A 174 -8.14 -21.58 -6.94
CA THR A 174 -7.20 -21.94 -5.87
C THR A 174 -6.15 -22.99 -6.28
N SER A 175 -6.18 -23.48 -7.53
CA SER A 175 -5.33 -24.58 -8.02
C SER A 175 -3.83 -24.28 -8.04
N HIS A 176 -3.45 -23.01 -7.93
CA HIS A 176 -2.06 -22.55 -8.03
C HIS A 176 -1.36 -22.40 -6.65
N PHE A 177 -2.10 -22.48 -5.54
CA PHE A 177 -1.58 -22.19 -4.19
C PHE A 177 -0.53 -23.18 -3.68
N ASN A 178 -0.32 -24.30 -4.35
CA ASN A 178 0.81 -25.19 -4.11
C ASN A 178 2.18 -24.57 -4.44
N THR A 179 2.21 -23.47 -5.22
CA THR A 179 3.44 -22.73 -5.53
C THR A 179 3.61 -21.48 -4.64
N PRO A 180 4.82 -21.19 -4.11
CA PRO A 180 5.06 -19.97 -3.33
C PRO A 180 4.73 -18.69 -4.11
N LEU A 181 5.15 -18.61 -5.38
CA LEU A 181 4.89 -17.48 -6.29
C LEU A 181 3.40 -17.08 -6.32
N ALA A 182 2.51 -18.06 -6.51
CA ALA A 182 1.08 -17.78 -6.59
C ALA A 182 0.49 -17.35 -5.24
N ARG A 183 1.07 -17.79 -4.11
CA ARG A 183 0.65 -17.34 -2.77
C ARG A 183 1.15 -15.93 -2.48
N ASP A 184 2.42 -15.61 -2.72
CA ASP A 184 2.95 -14.25 -2.60
C ASP A 184 2.17 -13.25 -3.46
N LEU A 185 1.87 -13.63 -4.71
CA LEU A 185 1.04 -12.80 -5.60
C LEU A 185 -0.41 -12.72 -5.08
N PHE A 186 -1.00 -13.81 -4.57
CA PHE A 186 -2.32 -13.75 -3.93
C PHE A 186 -2.32 -12.77 -2.75
N TRP A 187 -1.35 -12.84 -1.83
CA TRP A 187 -1.26 -11.97 -0.66
C TRP A 187 -1.14 -10.48 -1.06
N LEU A 188 -0.26 -10.18 -2.01
CA LEU A 188 -0.06 -8.83 -2.55
C LEU A 188 -1.35 -8.22 -3.11
N ILE A 189 -2.09 -9.01 -3.88
CA ILE A 189 -3.32 -8.59 -4.56
C ILE A 189 -4.50 -8.52 -3.59
N TYR A 190 -4.64 -9.54 -2.73
CA TYR A 190 -5.74 -9.63 -1.78
C TYR A 190 -5.67 -8.50 -0.75
N TYR A 191 -4.47 -8.10 -0.31
CA TYR A 191 -4.30 -6.89 0.49
C TYR A 191 -4.88 -5.64 -0.20
N ALA A 192 -4.58 -5.41 -1.49
CA ALA A 192 -5.15 -4.28 -2.23
C ALA A 192 -6.69 -4.35 -2.33
N ILE A 193 -7.24 -5.54 -2.49
CA ILE A 193 -8.69 -5.80 -2.48
C ILE A 193 -9.31 -5.44 -1.13
N GLN A 194 -8.68 -5.81 -0.01
CA GLN A 194 -9.16 -5.45 1.33
C GLN A 194 -9.19 -3.95 1.57
N VAL A 195 -8.11 -3.23 1.20
CA VAL A 195 -8.08 -1.76 1.26
C VAL A 195 -9.23 -1.15 0.47
N ARG A 196 -9.51 -1.68 -0.74
CA ARG A 196 -10.62 -1.21 -1.56
C ARG A 196 -11.94 -1.45 -0.85
N CYS A 197 -12.17 -2.66 -0.35
CA CYS A 197 -13.37 -3.01 0.41
C CYS A 197 -13.62 -2.03 1.56
N PHE A 198 -12.59 -1.70 2.35
CA PHE A 198 -12.68 -0.67 3.39
C PHE A 198 -12.94 0.75 2.86
N ILE A 199 -12.32 1.18 1.76
CA ILE A 199 -12.55 2.50 1.14
C ILE A 199 -13.97 2.63 0.56
N THR A 200 -14.57 1.53 0.11
CA THR A 200 -15.88 1.51 -0.54
C THR A 200 -17.00 0.99 0.36
N ASP A 201 -16.75 0.81 1.67
CA ASP A 201 -17.70 0.27 2.64
C ASP A 201 -18.36 -1.07 2.23
N MET A 202 -17.59 -1.92 1.53
CA MET A 202 -18.02 -3.23 1.06
C MET A 202 -17.35 -4.34 1.86
N ALA A 203 -18.04 -5.48 2.01
CA ALA A 203 -17.43 -6.68 2.55
C ALA A 203 -16.29 -7.17 1.65
N SER A 204 -15.32 -7.87 2.23
CA SER A 204 -14.40 -8.70 1.46
C SER A 204 -15.16 -9.79 0.68
N PRO A 205 -14.58 -10.36 -0.39
CA PRO A 205 -15.25 -11.34 -1.23
C PRO A 205 -15.81 -12.53 -0.44
N SER A 206 -16.99 -13.03 -0.79
CA SER A 206 -17.56 -14.23 -0.16
C SER A 206 -16.73 -15.49 -0.44
N GLU A 207 -15.95 -15.50 -1.53
CA GLU A 207 -15.02 -16.58 -1.86
C GLU A 207 -13.77 -16.61 -0.95
N SER A 208 -13.49 -15.56 -0.18
CA SER A 208 -12.28 -15.47 0.64
C SER A 208 -12.13 -16.65 1.60
N SER A 209 -13.24 -17.12 2.20
CA SER A 209 -13.22 -18.24 3.15
C SER A 209 -12.90 -19.59 2.47
N SER A 210 -13.14 -19.76 1.18
CA SER A 210 -12.68 -20.95 0.44
C SER A 210 -11.23 -20.82 0.00
N TRP A 211 -10.79 -19.60 -0.36
CA TRP A 211 -9.39 -19.30 -0.66
C TRP A 211 -8.48 -19.56 0.55
N PHE A 212 -8.84 -19.02 1.72
CA PHE A 212 -8.10 -19.23 2.97
C PHE A 212 -7.97 -20.71 3.35
N ARG A 213 -9.05 -21.49 3.27
CA ARG A 213 -9.05 -22.93 3.54
C ARG A 213 -8.16 -23.73 2.59
N GLU A 214 -8.00 -23.28 1.35
CA GLU A 214 -7.05 -23.92 0.43
C GLU A 214 -5.61 -23.48 0.72
N LEU A 215 -5.38 -22.20 1.02
CA LEU A 215 -4.07 -21.66 1.38
C LEU A 215 -3.50 -22.34 2.63
N GLU A 216 -4.32 -22.59 3.66
CA GLU A 216 -3.95 -23.31 4.90
C GLU A 216 -3.22 -24.64 4.66
N LYS A 217 -3.47 -25.33 3.54
CA LYS A 217 -2.81 -26.61 3.21
C LYS A 217 -1.37 -26.45 2.74
N TRP A 218 -0.96 -25.24 2.37
CA TRP A 218 0.30 -24.93 1.69
C TRP A 218 1.13 -23.85 2.39
N LEU A 219 0.65 -23.27 3.49
CA LEU A 219 1.37 -22.27 4.28
C LEU A 219 2.67 -22.84 4.85
N ASN A 220 3.72 -22.02 4.84
CA ASN A 220 4.88 -22.18 5.72
C ASN A 220 4.74 -21.30 7.00
N GLU A 221 5.71 -21.37 7.90
CA GLU A 221 5.69 -20.60 9.16
C GLU A 221 5.78 -19.09 8.93
N ASP A 222 6.52 -18.65 7.90
CA ASP A 222 6.66 -17.23 7.55
C ASP A 222 5.31 -16.64 7.14
N GLU A 223 4.58 -17.33 6.24
CA GLU A 223 3.28 -16.92 5.72
C GLU A 223 2.18 -16.82 6.79
N LEU A 224 2.36 -17.43 7.96
CA LEU A 224 1.37 -17.45 9.04
C LEU A 224 1.00 -16.06 9.54
N HIS A 225 1.92 -15.09 9.50
CA HIS A 225 1.60 -13.69 9.78
C HIS A 225 0.65 -13.16 8.70
N THR A 226 1.08 -13.08 7.45
CA THR A 226 0.27 -12.58 6.33
C THR A 226 -1.11 -13.25 6.23
N TYR A 227 -1.19 -14.57 6.44
CA TYR A 227 -2.44 -15.32 6.50
C TYR A 227 -3.44 -14.73 7.52
N ARG A 228 -2.99 -14.54 8.76
CA ARG A 228 -3.82 -13.95 9.84
C ARG A 228 -4.30 -12.53 9.52
N LEU A 229 -3.63 -11.82 8.60
CA LEU A 229 -3.93 -10.41 8.27
C LEU A 229 -5.11 -10.39 7.33
N CYS A 230 -5.04 -11.25 6.32
CA CYS A 230 -6.07 -11.44 5.34
C CYS A 230 -7.34 -12.00 5.99
N VAL A 231 -7.21 -12.94 6.94
CA VAL A 231 -8.33 -13.39 7.77
C VAL A 231 -8.90 -12.24 8.62
N TYR A 232 -8.08 -11.53 9.42
CA TYR A 232 -8.56 -10.41 10.24
C TYR A 232 -9.27 -9.34 9.41
N GLY A 233 -8.66 -8.89 8.31
CA GLY A 233 -9.23 -7.88 7.42
C GLY A 233 -10.51 -8.35 6.70
N HIS A 234 -10.67 -9.66 6.45
CA HIS A 234 -11.89 -10.21 5.88
C HIS A 234 -13.06 -10.09 6.85
N HIS A 235 -12.86 -10.49 8.12
CA HIS A 235 -13.86 -10.31 9.17
C HIS A 235 -14.13 -8.82 9.44
N ALA A 236 -13.09 -8.00 9.60
CA ALA A 236 -13.23 -6.58 9.88
C ALA A 236 -13.96 -5.81 8.76
N SER A 237 -13.66 -6.07 7.48
CA SER A 237 -14.40 -5.43 6.36
C SER A 237 -15.84 -5.93 6.22
N THR A 238 -16.11 -7.20 6.52
CA THR A 238 -17.48 -7.73 6.61
C THR A 238 -18.27 -7.04 7.70
N LEU A 239 -17.69 -6.88 8.91
CA LEU A 239 -18.31 -6.13 10.01
C LEU A 239 -18.54 -4.66 9.65
N CYS A 240 -17.58 -3.98 9.01
CA CYS A 240 -17.77 -2.61 8.51
C CYS A 240 -18.96 -2.51 7.55
N ALA A 241 -19.08 -3.41 6.59
CA ALA A 241 -20.19 -3.43 5.63
C ALA A 241 -21.54 -3.68 6.32
N THR A 242 -21.61 -4.61 7.27
CA THR A 242 -22.81 -4.86 8.09
C THR A 242 -23.22 -3.63 8.91
N ILE A 243 -22.25 -2.91 9.48
CA ILE A 243 -22.50 -1.66 10.18
C ILE A 243 -23.07 -0.61 9.22
N GLN A 244 -22.43 -0.38 8.07
CA GLN A 244 -22.87 0.62 7.09
C GLN A 244 -24.24 0.28 6.49
N GLN A 245 -24.53 -1.00 6.26
CA GLN A 245 -25.89 -1.45 5.90
C GLN A 245 -26.89 -1.10 7.01
N THR A 246 -26.54 -1.31 8.28
CA THR A 246 -27.41 -1.00 9.43
C THR A 246 -27.68 0.52 9.57
N ILE A 247 -26.68 1.36 9.28
CA ILE A 247 -26.79 2.83 9.29
C ILE A 247 -27.65 3.32 8.12
N THR A 248 -27.42 2.81 6.91
CA THR A 248 -28.15 3.21 5.69
C THR A 248 -29.59 2.72 5.66
N GLN A 249 -29.88 1.55 6.26
CA GLN A 249 -31.22 0.97 6.39
C GLN A 249 -31.85 1.29 7.77
N TRP A 250 -31.46 2.40 8.39
CA TRP A 250 -31.91 2.76 9.74
C TRP A 250 -33.41 3.07 9.80
N THR A 251 -34.09 2.42 10.75
CA THR A 251 -35.51 2.61 11.08
C THR A 251 -35.69 2.69 12.60
N ALA A 252 -36.89 3.04 13.07
CA ALA A 252 -37.19 3.11 14.50
C ALA A 252 -36.95 1.78 15.27
N SER A 253 -37.00 0.63 14.59
CA SER A 253 -36.71 -0.69 15.19
C SER A 253 -35.25 -1.16 15.02
N SER A 254 -34.42 -0.47 14.22
CA SER A 254 -33.05 -0.91 13.90
C SER A 254 -32.08 -0.95 15.10
N ARG A 255 -32.44 -0.35 16.24
CA ARG A 255 -31.64 -0.41 17.48
C ARG A 255 -31.32 -1.84 17.93
N GLY A 256 -32.26 -2.79 17.79
CA GLY A 256 -32.02 -4.18 18.18
C GLY A 256 -30.92 -4.84 17.33
N ALA A 257 -30.99 -4.65 16.02
CA ALA A 257 -29.98 -5.12 15.07
C ALA A 257 -28.61 -4.43 15.30
N ALA A 258 -28.61 -3.10 15.50
CA ALA A 258 -27.39 -2.35 15.79
C ALA A 258 -26.66 -2.84 17.05
N MET A 259 -27.39 -3.13 18.14
CA MET A 259 -26.79 -3.69 19.35
C MET A 259 -26.26 -5.12 19.16
N ALA A 260 -26.88 -5.92 18.29
CA ALA A 260 -26.36 -7.24 17.92
C ALA A 260 -25.03 -7.13 17.15
N VAL A 261 -24.94 -6.22 16.18
CA VAL A 261 -23.71 -5.93 15.42
C VAL A 261 -22.61 -5.40 16.34
N VAL A 262 -22.93 -4.52 17.30
CA VAL A 262 -21.99 -4.07 18.35
C VAL A 262 -21.43 -5.26 19.14
N ALA A 263 -22.30 -6.18 19.59
CA ALA A 263 -21.88 -7.35 20.36
C ALA A 263 -21.02 -8.32 19.53
N GLU A 264 -21.27 -8.43 18.23
CA GLU A 264 -20.44 -9.21 17.28
C GLU A 264 -19.03 -8.63 17.16
N VAL A 265 -18.91 -7.31 16.97
CA VAL A 265 -17.59 -6.62 16.92
C VAL A 265 -16.84 -6.76 18.25
N GLU A 266 -17.54 -6.69 19.40
CA GLU A 266 -16.92 -6.91 20.72
C GLU A 266 -16.52 -8.37 20.97
N GLY A 267 -17.22 -9.35 20.38
CA GLY A 267 -16.77 -10.74 20.31
C GLY A 267 -15.44 -10.83 19.55
N PHE A 268 -15.45 -10.34 18.30
CA PHE A 268 -14.29 -10.35 17.42
C PHE A 268 -13.06 -9.64 18.00
N GLU A 269 -13.21 -8.47 18.65
CA GLU A 269 -12.09 -7.79 19.31
C GLU A 269 -11.50 -8.56 20.50
N ARG A 270 -12.32 -9.32 21.25
CA ARG A 270 -11.83 -10.16 22.36
C ARG A 270 -11.07 -11.38 21.83
N GLU A 271 -11.61 -12.05 20.83
CA GLU A 271 -10.95 -13.21 20.20
C GLU A 271 -9.60 -12.82 19.57
N THR A 272 -9.56 -11.67 18.90
CA THR A 272 -8.36 -11.14 18.24
C THR A 272 -7.45 -10.34 19.18
N GLN A 273 -7.75 -10.24 20.48
CA GLN A 273 -7.00 -9.40 21.42
C GLN A 273 -5.50 -9.74 21.48
N HIS A 274 -5.17 -11.02 21.34
CA HIS A 274 -3.80 -11.53 21.36
C HIS A 274 -2.93 -10.97 20.22
N LEU A 275 -3.51 -10.59 19.07
CA LEU A 275 -2.77 -10.04 17.92
C LEU A 275 -2.16 -8.66 18.24
N TRP A 276 -2.71 -7.92 19.21
CA TRP A 276 -2.17 -6.63 19.69
C TRP A 276 -1.11 -6.78 20.79
N GLN A 277 -1.09 -7.94 21.46
CA GLN A 277 -0.32 -8.20 22.68
C GLN A 277 0.90 -9.10 22.46
N ALA A 278 1.12 -9.60 21.23
CA ALA A 278 2.32 -10.34 20.89
C ALA A 278 3.57 -9.56 21.34
N PRO A 279 4.46 -10.17 22.16
CA PRO A 279 5.64 -9.49 22.67
C PRO A 279 6.65 -9.31 21.53
N TYR A 280 6.59 -8.15 20.90
CA TYR A 280 7.76 -7.58 20.24
C TYR A 280 8.64 -7.01 21.35
N ASP A 281 9.92 -7.36 21.34
CA ASP A 281 10.89 -6.78 22.26
C ASP A 281 10.74 -5.26 22.25
N SER A 282 10.47 -4.69 23.42
CA SER A 282 10.38 -3.24 23.52
C SER A 282 11.72 -2.67 23.09
N PRO A 283 11.78 -1.71 22.15
CA PRO A 283 12.96 -0.90 21.99
C PRO A 283 13.10 -0.08 23.27
N GLY A 284 13.85 -0.64 24.22
CA GLY A 284 14.49 0.13 25.28
C GLY A 284 15.36 1.22 24.64
N SER A 285 15.81 2.18 25.45
CA SER A 285 16.52 3.37 24.98
C SER A 285 17.94 3.11 24.45
N GLU A 286 18.21 1.92 23.91
CA GLU A 286 19.45 1.55 23.25
C GLU A 286 19.33 1.79 21.74
N THR A 287 20.40 2.29 21.15
CA THR A 287 20.46 2.74 19.75
C THR A 287 20.08 1.63 18.77
N VAL A 288 18.91 1.76 18.13
CA VAL A 288 18.36 0.85 17.11
C VAL A 288 19.14 0.97 15.80
N ALA A 289 20.41 0.55 15.84
CA ALA A 289 21.32 0.55 14.69
C ALA A 289 21.51 -0.86 14.09
N ASP A 290 21.32 -1.93 14.87
CA ASP A 290 21.77 -3.28 14.48
C ASP A 290 20.90 -4.46 14.99
N SER A 291 19.81 -4.21 15.74
CA SER A 291 18.86 -5.27 16.08
C SER A 291 17.95 -5.57 14.88
N GLY A 292 17.97 -6.83 14.42
CA GLY A 292 17.32 -7.29 13.18
C GLY A 292 15.80 -7.24 13.20
N LEU A 293 15.22 -6.05 13.16
CA LEU A 293 13.78 -5.83 13.08
C LEU A 293 13.26 -6.32 11.72
N ASN A 294 12.54 -7.45 11.70
CA ASN A 294 11.92 -7.96 10.48
C ASN A 294 10.92 -6.92 9.93
N ILE A 295 11.22 -6.41 8.73
CA ILE A 295 10.45 -5.39 8.00
C ILE A 295 9.03 -5.89 7.67
N GLY A 296 8.87 -7.18 7.38
CA GLY A 296 7.57 -7.84 7.19
C GLY A 296 6.65 -7.71 8.43
N LEU A 297 7.21 -7.82 9.64
CA LEU A 297 6.45 -7.66 10.88
C LEU A 297 5.99 -6.21 11.11
N LEU A 298 6.76 -5.21 10.65
CA LEU A 298 6.30 -3.81 10.65
C LEU A 298 5.14 -3.59 9.68
N TRP A 299 5.16 -4.21 8.49
CA TRP A 299 4.06 -4.13 7.53
C TRP A 299 2.79 -4.79 8.07
N TRP A 300 2.92 -6.01 8.58
CA TRP A 300 1.89 -6.72 9.33
C TRP A 300 1.24 -5.80 10.37
N ARG A 301 2.05 -5.24 11.28
CA ARG A 301 1.58 -4.41 12.40
C ARG A 301 0.87 -3.15 11.93
N THR A 302 1.41 -2.48 10.91
CA THR A 302 0.84 -1.25 10.34
C THR A 302 -0.56 -1.51 9.78
N TYR A 303 -0.76 -2.62 9.06
CA TYR A 303 -2.06 -2.95 8.49
C TYR A 303 -3.05 -3.53 9.48
N LEU A 304 -2.57 -4.30 10.45
CA LEU A 304 -3.40 -4.77 11.54
C LEU A 304 -4.00 -3.57 12.31
N HIS A 305 -3.19 -2.54 12.61
CA HIS A 305 -3.68 -1.28 13.20
C HIS A 305 -4.60 -0.49 12.26
N ALA A 306 -4.33 -0.44 10.94
CA ALA A 306 -5.18 0.24 9.97
C ALA A 306 -6.57 -0.41 9.82
N PHE A 307 -6.62 -1.75 9.74
CA PHE A 307 -7.87 -2.52 9.69
C PHE A 307 -8.70 -2.31 10.96
N ARG A 308 -8.06 -2.29 12.13
CA ARG A 308 -8.73 -1.97 13.41
C ARG A 308 -9.20 -0.52 13.47
N LEU A 309 -8.38 0.43 13.03
CA LEU A 309 -8.72 1.85 13.03
C LEU A 309 -9.98 2.09 12.19
N GLN A 310 -10.06 1.52 10.98
CA GLN A 310 -11.26 1.61 10.16
C GLN A 310 -12.48 0.98 10.85
N LEU A 311 -12.35 -0.25 11.37
CA LEU A 311 -13.44 -0.92 12.08
C LEU A 311 -13.98 -0.09 13.26
N GLN A 312 -13.10 0.56 14.03
CA GLN A 312 -13.49 1.40 15.17
C GLN A 312 -14.07 2.76 14.75
N LEU A 313 -13.62 3.34 13.63
CA LEU A 313 -14.22 4.54 13.05
C LEU A 313 -15.65 4.24 12.56
N THR A 314 -15.84 3.17 11.76
CA THR A 314 -17.15 2.71 11.31
C THR A 314 -18.08 2.37 12.48
N LEU A 315 -17.54 1.77 13.56
CA LEU A 315 -18.32 1.51 14.77
C LEU A 315 -18.72 2.80 15.50
N LEU A 316 -17.84 3.82 15.58
CA LEU A 316 -18.19 5.13 16.15
C LEU A 316 -19.34 5.81 15.39
N GLU A 317 -19.41 5.66 14.06
CA GLU A 317 -20.52 6.18 13.24
C GLU A 317 -21.86 5.53 13.64
N LEU A 318 -21.87 4.21 13.90
CA LEU A 318 -23.06 3.51 14.42
C LEU A 318 -23.46 4.01 15.81
N TRP A 319 -22.49 4.24 16.70
CA TRP A 319 -22.75 4.78 18.03
C TRP A 319 -23.27 6.23 17.99
N ASP A 320 -22.76 7.07 17.08
CA ASP A 320 -23.30 8.41 16.88
C ASP A 320 -24.73 8.38 16.31
N LYS A 321 -25.00 7.50 15.34
CA LYS A 321 -26.36 7.28 14.81
C LYS A 321 -27.31 6.80 15.91
N MET A 322 -26.88 5.88 16.78
CA MET A 322 -27.68 5.45 17.93
C MET A 322 -27.93 6.56 18.97
N ARG A 323 -26.99 7.49 19.11
CA ARG A 323 -27.04 8.63 20.05
C ARG A 323 -27.98 9.74 19.55
N THR A 324 -27.86 10.13 18.29
CA THR A 324 -28.70 11.18 17.67
C THR A 324 -30.18 10.79 17.66
N GLU A 325 -30.48 9.50 17.52
CA GLU A 325 -31.83 8.92 17.52
C GLU A 325 -32.38 8.60 18.94
N LYS A 326 -31.72 9.03 20.03
CA LYS A 326 -32.16 8.75 21.41
C LYS A 326 -32.03 9.95 22.38
N LEU A 327 -32.97 10.89 22.29
CA LEU A 327 -33.30 11.79 23.41
C LEU A 327 -34.14 11.00 24.43
N GLY A 328 -33.57 10.68 25.59
CA GLY A 328 -34.26 9.85 26.60
C GLY A 328 -33.38 9.47 27.79
N GLU A 329 -33.14 8.16 27.97
CA GLU A 329 -32.82 7.62 29.30
C GLU A 329 -31.40 6.99 29.44
N ASP A 330 -30.72 6.61 28.35
CA ASP A 330 -29.39 5.95 28.39
C ASP A 330 -28.19 6.88 28.13
N ALA A 331 -28.40 8.20 28.09
CA ALA A 331 -27.43 9.15 27.52
C ALA A 331 -26.01 9.09 28.14
N ARG A 332 -25.88 8.74 29.43
CA ARG A 332 -24.57 8.60 30.09
C ARG A 332 -23.82 7.35 29.65
N THR A 333 -24.45 6.18 29.71
CA THR A 333 -23.87 4.90 29.28
C THR A 333 -23.46 4.93 27.81
N LEU A 334 -24.30 5.53 26.95
CA LEU A 334 -23.97 5.75 25.53
C LEU A 334 -22.73 6.65 25.34
N GLN A 335 -22.62 7.70 26.15
CA GLN A 335 -21.49 8.64 26.10
C GLN A 335 -20.20 8.01 26.63
N ASP A 336 -20.25 7.23 27.71
CA ASP A 336 -19.08 6.56 28.29
C ASP A 336 -18.49 5.53 27.32
N GLU A 337 -19.34 4.73 26.66
CA GLU A 337 -18.91 3.81 25.60
C GLU A 337 -18.39 4.54 24.34
N PHE A 338 -19.00 5.66 23.96
CA PHE A 338 -18.47 6.51 22.88
C PHE A 338 -17.06 7.02 23.21
N GLN A 339 -16.84 7.54 24.43
CA GLN A 339 -15.52 8.00 24.89
C GLN A 339 -14.50 6.86 25.00
N ARG A 340 -14.93 5.65 25.39
CA ARG A 340 -14.10 4.45 25.40
C ARG A 340 -13.61 4.12 23.98
N ARG A 341 -14.48 4.14 22.97
CA ARG A 341 -14.13 3.85 21.57
C ARG A 341 -13.25 4.93 20.93
N VAL A 342 -13.46 6.20 21.26
CA VAL A 342 -12.54 7.29 20.87
C VAL A 342 -11.11 6.99 21.34
N LYS A 343 -10.91 6.50 22.57
CA LYS A 343 -9.58 6.08 23.05
C LYS A 343 -9.00 4.89 22.27
N VAL A 344 -9.83 3.93 21.83
CA VAL A 344 -9.38 2.81 20.99
C VAL A 344 -8.95 3.28 19.60
N VAL A 345 -9.72 4.17 18.97
CA VAL A 345 -9.35 4.83 17.70
C VAL A 345 -8.01 5.55 17.81
N GLN A 346 -7.84 6.34 18.88
CA GLN A 346 -6.60 7.07 19.11
C GLN A 346 -5.41 6.14 19.34
N GLY A 347 -5.57 5.06 20.13
CA GLY A 347 -4.52 4.06 20.33
C GLY A 347 -4.15 3.29 19.06
N ALA A 348 -5.12 3.00 18.18
CA ALA A 348 -4.86 2.38 16.87
C ALA A 348 -4.09 3.35 15.94
N ALA A 349 -4.45 4.63 15.93
CA ALA A 349 -3.73 5.67 15.20
C ALA A 349 -2.30 5.88 15.73
N ASP A 350 -2.08 5.86 17.06
CA ASP A 350 -0.73 5.86 17.65
C ASP A 350 0.07 4.63 17.22
N GLY A 351 -0.58 3.46 17.10
CA GLY A 351 0.02 2.23 16.59
C GLY A 351 0.49 2.31 15.14
N ILE A 352 -0.23 3.04 14.27
CA ILE A 352 0.19 3.31 12.88
C ILE A 352 1.36 4.30 12.86
N LEU A 353 1.26 5.40 13.61
CA LEU A 353 2.28 6.44 13.65
C LEU A 353 3.61 5.95 14.23
N ALA A 354 3.58 5.03 15.21
CA ALA A 354 4.77 4.40 15.76
C ALA A 354 5.56 3.56 14.72
N CYS A 355 4.91 3.03 13.69
CA CYS A 355 5.59 2.31 12.61
C CYS A 355 6.30 3.27 11.63
N VAL A 356 5.82 4.50 11.47
CA VAL A 356 6.33 5.46 10.47
C VAL A 356 7.86 5.65 10.51
N PRO A 357 8.51 6.01 11.65
CA PRO A 357 9.96 6.23 11.68
C PRO A 357 10.80 4.95 11.52
N LEU A 358 10.21 3.77 11.70
CA LEU A 358 10.88 2.48 11.50
C LEU A 358 10.89 2.05 10.02
N LEU A 359 9.90 2.54 9.27
CA LEU A 359 9.68 2.27 7.85
C LEU A 359 10.28 3.36 6.95
N LEU A 360 10.27 4.60 7.44
CA LEU A 360 10.77 5.79 6.78
C LEU A 360 11.90 6.39 7.62
N SER A 361 13.14 6.21 7.16
CA SER A 361 14.30 6.85 7.81
C SER A 361 14.36 8.34 7.48
N THR A 362 15.00 9.13 8.34
CA THR A 362 15.19 10.58 8.14
C THR A 362 16.67 10.96 8.26
N ASP A 363 17.45 10.60 7.24
CA ASP A 363 18.85 11.00 7.17
C ASP A 363 18.97 12.43 6.61
N GLY A 364 19.20 13.40 7.51
CA GLY A 364 19.56 14.77 7.16
C GLY A 364 20.90 15.15 7.81
N PRO A 365 21.85 15.77 7.09
CA PRO A 365 23.02 16.37 7.73
C PRO A 365 22.56 17.48 8.69
N SER A 366 23.16 17.54 9.89
CA SER A 366 22.81 18.52 10.93
C SER A 366 22.79 19.95 10.38
N GLY A 367 21.59 20.53 10.29
CA GLY A 367 21.34 21.87 9.74
C GLY A 367 20.53 21.92 8.44
N ALA A 368 20.28 20.79 7.77
CA ALA A 368 19.33 20.70 6.67
C ALA A 368 17.94 20.24 7.14
N SER A 369 16.88 20.59 6.41
CA SER A 369 15.56 20.01 6.64
C SER A 369 15.62 18.48 6.48
N PRO A 370 15.08 17.69 7.43
CA PRO A 370 15.13 16.24 7.35
C PRO A 370 14.37 15.76 6.11
N ARG A 371 15.07 14.98 5.27
CA ARG A 371 14.49 14.33 4.09
C ARG A 371 14.05 12.92 4.43
N LEU A 372 12.95 12.47 3.84
CA LEU A 372 12.52 11.08 3.90
C LEU A 372 13.44 10.20 3.04
N THR A 373 14.22 9.35 3.70
CA THR A 373 14.88 8.20 3.07
C THR A 373 14.00 6.97 3.23
N THR A 374 13.07 6.75 2.29
CA THR A 374 12.39 5.45 2.14
C THR A 374 13.40 4.34 1.87
N ARG A 375 13.27 3.19 2.55
CA ARG A 375 14.08 2.00 2.21
C ARG A 375 13.73 1.47 0.81
N PHE A 376 12.44 1.50 0.45
CA PHE A 376 11.91 1.19 -0.89
C PHE A 376 10.75 2.12 -1.27
N TRP A 377 10.51 2.41 -2.56
CA TRP A 377 9.39 3.27 -2.98
C TRP A 377 8.01 2.72 -2.55
N ARG A 378 7.86 1.39 -2.58
CA ARG A 378 6.67 0.66 -2.14
C ARG A 378 6.28 0.94 -0.68
N ASP A 379 7.23 1.34 0.16
CA ASP A 379 7.01 1.61 1.59
C ASP A 379 6.13 2.86 1.77
N GLY A 380 6.38 3.88 0.95
CA GLY A 380 5.53 5.07 0.86
C GLY A 380 4.13 4.74 0.34
N VAL A 381 4.01 3.84 -0.65
CA VAL A 381 2.70 3.38 -1.17
C VAL A 381 1.92 2.67 -0.08
N ARG A 382 2.59 1.78 0.65
CA ARG A 382 2.00 1.00 1.73
C ARG A 382 1.42 1.86 2.84
N LEU A 383 2.09 2.97 3.17
CA LEU A 383 1.67 3.92 4.20
C LEU A 383 0.55 4.89 3.76
N LEU A 384 0.24 5.05 2.47
CA LEU A 384 -0.78 5.99 2.00
C LEU A 384 -2.13 5.82 2.70
N TRP A 385 -2.68 4.61 2.69
CA TRP A 385 -4.01 4.35 3.23
C TRP A 385 -4.04 4.44 4.78
N PRO A 386 -3.13 3.78 5.53
CA PRO A 386 -3.03 3.95 6.99
C PRO A 386 -2.91 5.42 7.43
N LEU A 387 -2.05 6.23 6.77
CA LEU A 387 -1.89 7.63 7.12
C LEU A 387 -3.13 8.47 6.75
N ARG A 388 -3.80 8.17 5.63
CA ARG A 388 -5.09 8.81 5.29
C ARG A 388 -6.16 8.54 6.35
N LEU A 389 -6.27 7.32 6.87
CA LEU A 389 -7.19 7.00 7.96
C LEU A 389 -6.90 7.86 9.21
N VAL A 390 -5.62 8.03 9.57
CA VAL A 390 -5.24 8.88 10.71
C VAL A 390 -5.54 10.36 10.45
N ALA A 391 -5.24 10.86 9.25
CA ALA A 391 -5.45 12.27 8.87
C ALA A 391 -6.94 12.66 8.75
N LEU A 392 -7.80 11.75 8.28
CA LEU A 392 -9.23 11.97 8.04
C LEU A 392 -10.16 11.44 9.14
N GLY A 393 -9.65 10.66 10.10
CA GLY A 393 -10.48 10.06 11.15
C GLY A 393 -11.10 11.12 12.07
N ASP A 394 -12.41 11.10 12.26
CA ASP A 394 -13.08 12.19 13.00
C ASP A 394 -12.66 12.19 14.49
N ALA A 395 -12.41 11.00 15.04
CA ALA A 395 -12.00 10.79 16.43
C ALA A 395 -10.48 10.71 16.68
N THR A 396 -9.63 10.84 15.65
CA THR A 396 -8.17 10.95 15.84
C THR A 396 -7.80 12.36 16.31
N ARG A 397 -6.72 12.47 17.11
CA ARG A 397 -6.31 13.73 17.74
C ARG A 397 -5.63 14.68 16.74
N ASP A 398 -5.62 15.97 17.03
CA ASP A 398 -4.98 16.98 16.17
C ASP A 398 -3.47 16.79 16.01
N ASP A 399 -2.78 16.28 17.03
CA ASP A 399 -1.36 15.90 16.92
C ASP A 399 -1.17 14.74 15.93
N GLN A 400 -1.99 13.69 16.03
CA GLN A 400 -1.96 12.54 15.13
C GLN A 400 -2.25 12.95 13.68
N LYS A 401 -3.28 13.77 13.49
CA LYS A 401 -3.64 14.35 12.19
C LYS A 401 -2.47 15.14 11.60
N ARG A 402 -1.87 16.07 12.36
CA ARG A 402 -0.73 16.88 11.89
C ARG A 402 0.47 16.01 11.47
N VAL A 403 0.83 14.99 12.24
CA VAL A 403 1.92 14.07 11.88
C VAL A 403 1.58 13.32 10.60
N ALA A 404 0.40 12.69 10.53
CA ALA A 404 -0.02 11.93 9.34
C ALA A 404 -0.07 12.80 8.07
N TRP A 405 -0.59 14.02 8.18
CA TRP A 405 -0.61 15.01 7.09
C TRP A 405 0.81 15.40 6.62
N ALA A 406 1.73 15.67 7.55
CA ALA A 406 3.11 16.02 7.22
C ALA A 406 3.83 14.85 6.53
N THR A 407 3.70 13.63 7.07
CA THR A 407 4.28 12.42 6.45
C THR A 407 3.70 12.16 5.05
N LEU A 408 2.38 12.36 4.86
CA LEU A 408 1.77 12.27 3.53
C LEU A 408 2.36 13.30 2.56
N GLN A 409 2.53 14.57 2.96
CA GLN A 409 3.19 15.58 2.11
C GLN A 409 4.63 15.19 1.75
N GLN A 410 5.42 14.72 2.73
CA GLN A 410 6.79 14.29 2.47
C GLN A 410 6.84 13.08 1.51
N ILE A 411 5.97 12.08 1.70
CA ILE A 411 5.82 10.95 0.76
C ILE A 411 5.53 11.47 -0.66
N ARG A 412 4.63 12.45 -0.81
CA ARG A 412 4.31 13.04 -2.11
C ARG A 412 5.52 13.70 -2.78
N HIS A 413 6.20 14.57 -2.05
CA HIS A 413 7.27 15.42 -2.59
C HIS A 413 8.56 14.62 -2.83
N GLU A 414 8.94 13.77 -1.88
CA GLU A 414 10.25 13.12 -1.85
C GLU A 414 10.20 11.74 -2.50
N VAL A 415 9.18 10.93 -2.20
CA VAL A 415 8.99 9.58 -2.78
C VAL A 415 8.29 9.65 -4.15
N GLY A 416 7.57 10.73 -4.45
CA GLY A 416 7.00 11.00 -5.77
C GLY A 416 5.67 10.35 -6.05
N ILE A 417 5.04 9.80 -5.03
CA ILE A 417 3.74 9.15 -5.11
C ILE A 417 2.69 10.26 -5.21
N ASN A 418 2.01 10.37 -6.35
CA ASN A 418 1.11 11.51 -6.66
C ASN A 418 -0.33 11.12 -7.05
N PRO A 419 -1.01 10.13 -6.42
CA PRO A 419 -2.45 9.97 -6.61
C PRO A 419 -3.20 11.28 -6.28
N PRO A 420 -4.06 11.80 -7.17
CA PRO A 420 -4.83 13.00 -6.91
C PRO A 420 -5.90 12.70 -5.85
N GLY A 421 -6.29 13.74 -5.11
CA GLY A 421 -7.11 13.59 -3.90
C GLY A 421 -6.44 12.80 -2.77
N ALA A 422 -5.12 12.51 -2.83
CA ALA A 422 -4.41 11.74 -1.79
C ALA A 422 -3.61 12.56 -0.77
N PHE A 423 -3.54 13.87 -0.93
CA PHE A 423 -2.66 14.75 -0.14
C PHE A 423 -3.35 16.06 0.25
N PRO A 424 -2.91 16.71 1.34
CA PRO A 424 -3.47 17.99 1.76
C PRO A 424 -3.12 19.09 0.76
N LEU A 425 -3.97 20.11 0.73
CA LEU A 425 -3.59 21.43 0.25
C LEU A 425 -2.72 22.09 1.34
N PRO A 426 -1.62 22.79 0.99
CA PRO A 426 -1.00 23.76 1.89
C PRO A 426 -2.02 24.83 2.29
N SER A 427 -1.87 25.35 3.51
CA SER A 427 -2.65 26.50 4.02
C SER A 427 -2.32 27.79 3.26
#